data_AF-A0A7C7P2B6-F1
#
_entry.id   AF-A0A7C7P2B6-F1
#
_cell.length_a   1.000
_cell.length_b   1.000
_cell.length_c   1.000
_cell.angle_alpha   90.00
_cell.angle_beta   90.00
_cell.angle_gamma   90.00
#
_symmetry.space_group_name_H-M   'P 1'
#
loop_
_entity.id
_entity.type
_entity.pdbx_description
1 polymer ?
#
loop_
_entity_poly.entity_id
_entity_poly.type
_entity_poly.pdbx_seq_one_letter_code
_entity_poly.pdbx_strand_id
1 'polypeptide(L)'
;MLQRIQTVYLLIVAAISGGLIFAFNLWTTAEGTVVYAKDEMLTLGLFAGSAILAIISIFNFKNRKSQFMLGRLNMILNLILLGFFVYRILNSPGEANGVSEKGVGIFLPVISIVFLVLANRAIKKDEDLVKSVDRLR
;
A
#
# COMPACT_ATOMS: atom_id res chain seq x y z
N MET A 1 -14.32 -7.93 -18.56
CA MET A 1 -13.00 -7.72 -19.22
C MET A 1 -11.96 -7.49 -18.13
N LEU A 2 -11.24 -8.54 -17.73
CA LEU A 2 -10.31 -8.56 -16.58
C LEU A 2 -8.91 -8.03 -16.93
N GLN A 3 -8.65 -7.71 -18.21
CA GLN A 3 -7.34 -7.27 -18.68
C GLN A 3 -7.27 -5.74 -18.76
N ARG A 4 -7.39 -5.09 -17.60
CA ARG A 4 -7.21 -3.65 -17.47
C ARG A 4 -5.95 -3.38 -16.63
N ILE A 5 -5.11 -2.47 -17.09
CA ILE A 5 -3.79 -2.24 -16.49
C ILE A 5 -3.88 -1.81 -15.02
N GLN A 6 -4.97 -1.15 -14.59
CA GLN A 6 -5.17 -0.84 -13.16
C GLN A 6 -5.23 -2.08 -12.27
N THR A 7 -5.76 -3.20 -12.76
CA THR A 7 -5.88 -4.44 -11.99
C THR A 7 -4.50 -5.01 -11.67
N VAL A 8 -3.55 -4.91 -12.62
CA VAL A 8 -2.16 -5.33 -12.42
C VAL A 8 -1.51 -4.52 -11.30
N TYR A 9 -1.65 -3.18 -11.34
CA TYR A 9 -1.10 -2.32 -10.29
C TYR A 9 -1.73 -2.59 -8.91
N LEU A 10 -3.05 -2.80 -8.86
CA LEU A 10 -3.73 -3.13 -7.59
C LEU A 10 -3.34 -4.53 -7.08
N LEU A 11 -3.11 -5.50 -7.95
CA LEU A 11 -2.61 -6.82 -7.56
C LEU A 11 -1.21 -6.74 -6.96
N ILE A 12 -0.33 -5.91 -7.55
CA ILE A 12 0.99 -5.65 -6.99
C ILE A 12 0.88 -5.04 -5.59
N VAL A 13 -0.01 -4.06 -5.39
CA VAL A 13 -0.25 -3.47 -4.06
C VAL A 13 -0.76 -4.52 -3.07
N ALA A 14 -1.70 -5.37 -3.48
CA ALA A 14 -2.20 -6.46 -2.64
C ALA A 14 -1.09 -7.47 -2.27
N ALA A 15 -0.21 -7.82 -3.21
CA ALA A 15 0.92 -8.71 -2.96
C ALA A 15 1.98 -8.07 -2.05
N ILE A 16 2.27 -6.77 -2.22
CA ILE A 16 3.18 -6.03 -1.34
C ILE A 16 2.61 -6.00 0.08
N SER A 17 1.41 -5.44 0.24
CA SER A 17 0.81 -5.20 1.56
C SER A 17 0.29 -6.47 2.25
N GLY A 18 0.01 -7.55 1.50
CA GLY A 18 -0.54 -8.79 2.04
C GLY A 18 0.41 -9.99 2.01
N GLY A 19 1.51 -9.93 1.26
CA GLY A 19 2.46 -11.03 1.09
C GLY A 19 3.88 -10.65 1.50
N LEU A 20 4.44 -9.59 0.91
CA LEU A 20 5.84 -9.20 1.13
C LEU A 20 6.12 -8.76 2.57
N ILE A 21 5.09 -8.33 3.31
CA ILE A 21 5.19 -7.99 4.73
C ILE A 21 5.67 -9.15 5.63
N PHE A 22 5.54 -10.40 5.16
CA PHE A 22 6.00 -11.59 5.86
C PHE A 22 7.41 -12.02 5.45
N ALA A 23 7.90 -11.53 4.30
CA ALA A 23 9.21 -11.86 3.76
C ALA A 23 10.27 -10.83 4.15
N PHE A 24 9.90 -9.55 4.24
CA PHE A 24 10.82 -8.47 4.57
C PHE A 24 10.62 -7.97 6.00
N ASN A 25 11.69 -7.95 6.78
CA ASN A 25 11.70 -7.38 8.12
C ASN A 25 11.57 -5.86 8.07
N LEU A 26 10.97 -5.28 9.10
CA LEU A 26 10.88 -3.84 9.29
C LEU A 26 12.14 -3.30 9.97
N TRP A 27 12.63 -3.99 11.00
CA TRP A 27 13.88 -3.66 11.67
C TRP A 27 14.39 -4.85 12.48
N THR A 28 15.63 -4.76 12.95
CA THR A 28 16.25 -5.71 13.88
C THR A 28 16.53 -5.01 15.19
N THR A 29 16.23 -5.67 16.31
CA THR A 29 16.49 -5.10 17.63
C THR A 29 17.96 -5.14 18.01
N ALA A 30 18.38 -4.41 19.06
CA ALA A 30 19.76 -4.49 19.56
C ALA A 30 20.11 -5.89 20.13
N GLU A 31 19.09 -6.65 20.52
CA GLU A 31 19.23 -8.05 20.96
C GLU A 31 19.29 -9.03 19.78
N GLY A 32 19.25 -8.54 18.54
CA GLY A 32 19.28 -9.35 17.32
C GLY A 32 17.92 -9.93 16.90
N THR A 33 16.83 -9.55 17.56
CA THR A 33 15.48 -10.03 17.23
C THR A 33 14.97 -9.34 15.98
N VAL A 34 14.61 -10.12 14.95
CA VAL A 34 14.07 -9.60 13.69
C VAL A 34 12.57 -9.33 13.85
N VAL A 35 12.15 -8.10 13.56
CA VAL A 35 10.76 -7.65 13.68
C VAL A 35 10.14 -7.49 12.30
N TYR A 36 9.00 -8.14 12.08
CA TYR A 36 8.18 -8.05 10.87
C TYR A 36 6.90 -7.26 11.13
N ALA A 37 6.16 -6.95 10.06
CA ALA A 37 4.88 -6.25 10.19
C ALA A 37 3.87 -7.01 11.06
N LYS A 38 3.91 -8.35 11.05
CA LYS A 38 3.01 -9.20 11.84
C LYS A 38 3.22 -9.07 13.35
N ASP A 39 4.42 -8.67 13.77
CA ASP A 39 4.79 -8.64 15.19
C ASP A 39 4.31 -7.35 15.87
N GLU A 40 3.86 -6.37 15.08
CA GLU A 40 3.35 -5.07 15.53
C GLU A 40 1.90 -4.89 15.08
N MET A 41 0.95 -4.98 16.01
CA MET A 41 -0.49 -5.04 15.70
C MET A 41 -1.00 -3.85 14.88
N LEU A 42 -0.49 -2.64 15.14
CA LEU A 42 -0.82 -1.45 14.36
C LEU A 42 -0.31 -1.58 12.91
N THR A 43 0.93 -2.03 12.74
CA THR A 43 1.56 -2.16 11.42
C THR A 43 0.88 -3.27 10.60
N LEU A 44 0.61 -4.42 11.23
CA LEU A 44 -0.15 -5.51 10.63
C LEU A 44 -1.55 -5.05 10.20
N GLY A 45 -2.26 -4.34 11.07
CA GLY A 45 -3.61 -3.84 10.79
C GLY A 45 -3.64 -2.85 9.61
N LEU A 46 -2.67 -1.93 9.55
CA LEU A 46 -2.55 -1.00 8.42
C LEU A 46 -2.22 -1.74 7.11
N PHE A 47 -1.22 -2.61 7.08
CA PHE A 47 -0.90 -3.36 5.88
C PHE A 47 -2.04 -4.28 5.42
N ALA A 48 -2.68 -4.99 6.35
CA ALA A 48 -3.85 -5.82 6.05
C ALA A 48 -5.01 -4.96 5.49
N GLY A 49 -5.27 -3.80 6.08
CA GLY A 49 -6.25 -2.83 5.57
C GLY A 49 -5.91 -2.37 4.14
N SER A 50 -4.64 -2.09 3.86
CA SER A 50 -4.17 -1.74 2.51
C SER A 50 -4.38 -2.86 1.49
N ALA A 51 -4.06 -4.10 1.87
CA ALA A 51 -4.26 -5.26 1.02
C ALA A 51 -5.75 -5.49 0.73
N ILE A 52 -6.61 -5.42 1.75
CA ILE A 52 -8.06 -5.56 1.62
C ILE A 52 -8.63 -4.47 0.71
N LEU A 53 -8.24 -3.21 0.90
CA LEU A 53 -8.69 -2.10 0.04
C LEU A 53 -8.27 -2.32 -1.42
N ALA A 54 -7.06 -2.83 -1.67
CA ALA A 54 -6.60 -3.15 -3.02
C ALA A 54 -7.45 -4.28 -3.64
N ILE A 55 -7.71 -5.35 -2.89
CA ILE A 55 -8.53 -6.49 -3.33
C ILE A 55 -9.97 -6.05 -3.62
N ILE A 56 -10.60 -5.29 -2.72
CA ILE A 56 -11.95 -4.73 -2.94
C ILE A 56 -11.97 -3.86 -4.20
N SER A 57 -10.95 -3.02 -4.39
CA SER A 57 -10.83 -2.17 -5.57
C SER A 57 -10.71 -2.97 -6.88
N ILE A 58 -10.06 -4.14 -6.87
CA ILE A 58 -9.99 -5.05 -8.03
C ILE A 58 -11.39 -5.56 -8.41
N PHE A 59 -12.17 -6.03 -7.43
CA PHE A 59 -13.51 -6.56 -7.67
C PHE A 59 -14.54 -5.46 -8.01
N ASN A 60 -14.28 -4.21 -7.61
CA ASN A 60 -15.13 -3.07 -7.89
C ASN A 60 -14.90 -2.44 -9.29
N PHE A 61 -14.44 -3.23 -10.25
CA PHE A 61 -14.10 -2.78 -11.62
C PHE A 61 -15.27 -2.18 -12.40
N LYS A 62 -16.52 -2.47 -12.00
CA LYS A 62 -17.73 -1.92 -12.64
C LYS A 62 -17.97 -0.45 -12.25
N ASN A 63 -17.52 -0.02 -11.08
CA ASN A 63 -17.74 1.32 -10.56
C ASN A 63 -16.43 2.09 -10.44
N ARG A 64 -15.94 2.61 -11.58
CA ARG A 64 -14.67 3.35 -11.68
C ARG A 64 -14.55 4.52 -10.70
N LYS A 65 -15.62 5.26 -10.44
CA LYS A 65 -15.62 6.36 -9.47
C LYS A 65 -15.32 5.85 -8.05
N SER A 66 -15.98 4.78 -7.65
CA SER A 66 -15.72 4.12 -6.36
C SER A 66 -14.33 3.51 -6.32
N GLN A 67 -13.88 2.87 -7.40
CA GLN A 67 -12.51 2.33 -7.54
C GLN A 67 -11.44 3.42 -7.34
N PHE A 68 -11.64 4.59 -7.94
CA PHE A 68 -10.77 5.75 -7.78
C PHE A 68 -10.74 6.27 -6.33
N MET A 69 -11.91 6.34 -5.68
CA MET A 69 -12.00 6.78 -4.28
C MET A 69 -11.31 5.78 -3.33
N LEU A 70 -11.52 4.48 -3.52
CA LEU A 70 -10.84 3.41 -2.76
C LEU A 70 -9.32 3.47 -2.95
N GLY A 71 -8.85 3.69 -4.17
CA GLY A 71 -7.43 3.86 -4.43
C GLY A 71 -6.84 5.09 -3.71
N ARG A 72 -7.58 6.20 -3.63
CA ARG A 72 -7.17 7.39 -2.86
C ARG A 72 -7.12 7.12 -1.36
N LEU A 73 -8.13 6.44 -0.82
CA LEU A 73 -8.14 6.02 0.58
C LEU A 73 -6.93 5.12 0.90
N ASN A 74 -6.62 4.18 0.01
CA ASN A 74 -5.48 3.30 0.18
C ASN A 74 -4.12 4.05 0.12
N MET A 75 -4.01 5.11 -0.70
CA MET A 75 -2.82 5.98 -0.69
C MET A 75 -2.67 6.72 0.64
N ILE A 76 -3.76 7.28 1.18
CA ILE A 76 -3.74 7.97 2.47
C ILE A 76 -3.32 7.00 3.58
N LEU A 77 -3.85 5.78 3.58
CA LEU A 77 -3.47 4.74 4.52
C LEU A 77 -1.96 4.44 4.43
N ASN A 78 -1.40 4.27 3.23
CA ASN A 78 0.04 4.04 3.07
C ASN A 78 0.88 5.26 3.47
N LEU A 79 0.36 6.49 3.31
CA LEU A 79 1.01 7.70 3.82
C LEU A 79 1.02 7.76 5.36
N ILE A 80 -0.06 7.34 6.01
CA ILE A 80 -0.12 7.19 7.48
C ILE A 80 0.92 6.16 7.93
N LEU A 81 0.99 5.03 7.23
CA LEU A 81 1.94 3.95 7.51
C LEU A 81 3.40 4.44 7.35
N LEU A 82 3.68 5.19 6.29
CA LEU A 82 4.97 5.84 6.08
C LEU A 82 5.28 6.85 7.20
N GLY A 83 4.30 7.68 7.58
CA GLY A 83 4.44 8.64 8.68
C GLY A 83 4.75 7.95 10.02
N PHE A 84 4.10 6.82 10.29
CA PHE A 84 4.39 5.98 11.46
C PHE A 84 5.84 5.47 11.44
N PHE A 85 6.33 5.00 10.30
CA PHE A 85 7.73 4.56 10.18
C PHE A 85 8.73 5.70 10.32
N VAL A 86 8.46 6.86 9.71
CA VAL A 86 9.30 8.07 9.88
C VAL A 86 9.33 8.49 11.35
N TYR A 87 8.17 8.51 12.02
CA TYR A 87 8.08 8.79 13.44
C TYR A 87 8.92 7.81 14.26
N ARG A 88 8.82 6.51 14.00
CA ARG A 88 9.62 5.48 14.69
C ARG A 88 11.12 5.69 14.48
N ILE A 89 11.54 6.00 13.25
CA ILE A 89 12.94 6.27 12.92
C ILE A 89 13.47 7.50 13.68
N LEU A 90 12.68 8.57 13.77
CA LEU A 90 13.11 9.81 14.41
C LEU A 90 13.08 9.74 15.95
N ASN A 91 12.20 8.92 16.51
CA ASN A 91 12.00 8.78 17.96
C ASN A 91 12.63 7.52 18.55
N SER A 92 13.34 6.72 17.76
CA SER A 92 14.24 5.69 18.30
C SER A 92 15.55 6.39 18.65
N PRO A 93 15.82 6.71 19.94
CA PRO A 93 17.10 7.28 20.33
C PRO A 93 18.19 6.32 19.88
N GLY A 94 19.19 6.83 19.14
CA GLY A 94 20.28 6.05 18.58
C GLY A 94 20.84 5.09 19.62
N GLU A 95 20.89 3.80 19.26
CA GLU A 95 21.42 2.67 20.03
C GLU A 95 20.74 2.36 21.39
N ALA A 96 20.05 3.30 22.04
CA ALA A 96 19.57 3.15 23.41
C ALA A 96 18.26 2.34 23.57
N ASN A 97 17.43 2.24 22.53
CA ASN A 97 16.10 1.60 22.61
C ASN A 97 15.93 0.35 21.73
N GLY A 98 17.01 -0.41 21.51
CA GLY A 98 16.85 -1.75 20.99
C GLY A 98 16.42 -1.82 19.52
N VAL A 99 16.83 -0.88 18.66
CA VAL A 99 16.72 -1.01 17.20
C VAL A 99 18.10 -0.76 16.61
N SER A 100 18.74 -1.81 16.10
CA SER A 100 20.12 -1.80 15.61
C SER A 100 20.19 -1.55 14.10
N GLU A 101 19.31 -2.18 13.33
CA GLU A 101 19.32 -2.10 11.87
C GLU A 101 17.92 -1.86 11.29
N LYS A 102 17.84 -0.97 10.31
CA LYS A 102 16.61 -0.70 9.55
C LYS A 102 16.44 -1.77 8.49
N GLY A 103 15.30 -2.45 8.50
CA GLY A 103 14.93 -3.44 7.50
C GLY A 103 14.35 -2.81 6.24
N VAL A 104 14.41 -3.55 5.13
CA VAL A 104 13.91 -3.11 3.82
C VAL A 104 12.37 -2.95 3.82
N GLY A 105 11.67 -3.64 4.73
CA GLY A 105 10.21 -3.61 4.86
C GLY A 105 9.63 -2.22 5.11
N ILE A 106 10.41 -1.28 5.65
CA ILE A 106 10.00 0.12 5.87
C ILE A 106 9.68 0.84 4.55
N PHE A 107 10.26 0.42 3.43
CA PHE A 107 10.04 1.03 2.13
C PHE A 107 8.82 0.47 1.37
N LEU A 108 8.22 -0.63 1.82
CA LEU A 108 7.04 -1.24 1.17
C LEU A 108 5.88 -0.26 0.96
N PRO A 109 5.52 0.63 1.92
CA PRO A 109 4.44 1.61 1.72
C PRO A 109 4.76 2.62 0.61
N VAL A 110 6.04 3.00 0.44
CA VAL A 110 6.47 3.91 -0.63
C VAL A 110 6.24 3.27 -1.99
N ILE A 111 6.65 2.00 -2.14
CA ILE A 111 6.44 1.22 -3.37
C ILE A 111 4.94 1.08 -3.64
N SER A 112 4.14 0.74 -2.62
CA SER A 112 2.68 0.67 -2.72
C SER A 112 2.06 1.99 -3.18
N ILE A 113 2.51 3.15 -2.68
CA ILE A 113 2.02 4.47 -3.11
C ILE A 113 2.27 4.68 -4.60
N VAL A 114 3.46 4.34 -5.11
CA VAL A 114 3.78 4.47 -6.55
C VAL A 114 2.78 3.67 -7.38
N PHE A 115 2.55 2.40 -7.04
CA PHE A 115 1.59 1.57 -7.78
C PHE A 115 0.14 2.04 -7.63
N LEU A 116 -0.26 2.55 -6.46
CA LEU A 116 -1.58 3.14 -6.26
C LEU A 116 -1.80 4.40 -7.11
N VAL A 117 -0.79 5.25 -7.26
CA VAL A 117 -0.84 6.41 -8.16
C VAL A 117 -1.04 5.96 -9.60
N LEU A 118 -0.28 4.95 -10.05
CA LEU A 118 -0.42 4.38 -11.40
C LEU A 118 -1.81 3.76 -11.62
N ALA A 119 -2.32 3.01 -10.63
CA ALA A 119 -3.66 2.44 -10.64
C ALA A 119 -4.74 3.53 -10.79
N ASN A 120 -4.68 4.57 -9.97
CA ASN A 120 -5.64 5.68 -10.02
C ASN A 120 -5.59 6.46 -11.33
N ARG A 121 -4.39 6.67 -11.89
CA ARG A 121 -4.23 7.31 -13.21
C ARG A 121 -4.90 6.47 -14.30
N ALA A 122 -4.72 5.15 -14.28
CA ALA A 122 -5.35 4.23 -15.21
C ALA A 122 -6.88 4.19 -15.05
N ILE A 123 -7.40 4.17 -13.81
CA ILE A 123 -8.84 4.21 -13.51
C ILE A 123 -9.47 5.50 -14.05
N LYS A 124 -8.82 6.65 -13.81
CA LYS A 124 -9.31 7.95 -14.29
C LYS A 124 -9.37 7.99 -15.83
N LYS A 125 -8.32 7.51 -16.51
CA LYS A 125 -8.30 7.42 -17.97
C LYS A 125 -9.45 6.56 -18.51
N ASP A 126 -9.74 5.43 -17.86
CA ASP A 126 -10.84 4.55 -18.25
C ASP A 126 -12.22 5.19 -18.03
N GLU A 127 -12.39 5.96 -16.96
CA GLU A 127 -13.62 6.75 -16.72
C GLU A 127 -13.82 7.85 -17.76
N ASP A 128 -12.75 8.57 -18.10
CA ASP A 128 -12.81 9.66 -19.08
C ASP A 128 -13.12 9.12 -20.50
N LEU A 129 -12.57 7.95 -20.85
CA LEU A 129 -12.87 7.28 -22.11
C LEU A 129 -14.35 6.91 -22.22
N VAL A 130 -14.92 6.30 -21.17
CA VAL A 130 -16.33 5.92 -21.17
C VAL A 130 -17.24 7.14 -21.31
N LYS A 131 -16.95 8.23 -20.56
CA LYS A 131 -17.70 9.48 -20.69
C LYS A 131 -17.60 10.11 -22.07
N SER A 132 -16.44 10.04 -22.72
CA SER A 132 -16.28 10.59 -24.08
C SER A 132 -17.13 9.85 -25.11
N VAL A 133 -17.28 8.53 -24.98
CA VAL A 133 -18.11 7.72 -25.88
C VAL A 133 -19.60 8.03 -25.65
N ASP A 134 -20.02 8.16 -24.39
CA ASP A 134 -21.41 8.47 -24.07
C ASP A 134 -21.84 9.86 -24.54
N ARG A 135 -20.91 10.82 -24.70
CA ARG A 135 -21.20 12.17 -25.23
C ARG A 135 -21.40 12.23 -26.74
N LEU A 136 -20.97 11.21 -27.47
CA LEU A 136 -21.08 11.12 -28.94
C LEU A 136 -22.31 10.35 -29.41
N ARG A 137 -23.05 9.76 -28.46
CA ARG A 137 -24.31 9.05 -28.68
C ARG A 137 -25.48 9.97 -28.38
#